data_AF-A0A351HEF9-F1
#
_entry.id   AF-A0A351HEF9-F1
#
_cell.length_a   1.000
_cell.length_b   1.000
_cell.length_c   1.000
_cell.angle_alpha   90.00
_cell.angle_beta   90.00
_cell.angle_gamma   90.00
#
_symmetry.space_group_name_H-M   'P 1'
#
loop_
_entity.id
_entity.type
_entity.pdbx_description
1 polymer ?
#
loop_
_entity_poly.entity_id
_entity_poly.type
_entity_poly.pdbx_seq_one_letter_code
_entity_poly.pdbx_strand_id
1 'polypeptide(L)'
;MTIVLLEVPSGALADTIGRRRLLVVAGLCMLFEMALLLVAPIGGGWLFALFALNRVLSGAAEAAASGADEALAYDSLKAAGLEDQWGKVLERVQRDTSLAFFFAMMIGAAVYDPRMVNAVLQFLGASFTVEQAQLIKLPILLTFLSAVVVFCMSLRMKETPSGTERSVGETLSQSWRQTGAAARWIWATPLPFGIILAAMVLDSVVRQFLTLASEYWNVIDLPIASYGLIGSGMALMGLFVPRVARILAEKSTPLKNFLLTSSAVLIGLIGLGFAIPI
;
A
#
# COMPACT_ATOMS: atom_id res chain seq x y z
N MET A 1 -6.67 13.42 0.66
CA MET A 1 -6.60 14.73 -0.02
C MET A 1 -5.20 15.03 -0.51
N THR A 2 -4.17 14.99 0.36
CA THR A 2 -2.78 15.21 -0.03
C THR A 2 -2.33 14.32 -1.19
N ILE A 3 -2.64 13.01 -1.16
CA ILE A 3 -2.30 12.07 -2.24
C ILE A 3 -2.89 12.54 -3.57
N VAL A 4 -4.20 12.72 -3.64
CA VAL A 4 -4.92 13.16 -4.85
C VAL A 4 -4.39 14.50 -5.39
N LEU A 5 -4.06 15.44 -4.51
CA LEU A 5 -3.52 16.76 -4.90
C LEU A 5 -2.08 16.66 -5.43
N LEU A 6 -1.30 15.72 -4.90
CA LEU A 6 0.11 15.55 -5.27
C LEU A 6 0.32 14.50 -6.36
N GLU A 7 -0.66 13.69 -6.71
CA GLU A 7 -0.56 12.62 -7.72
C GLU A 7 -0.30 13.16 -9.13
N VAL A 8 -0.97 14.25 -9.52
CA VAL A 8 -0.72 14.88 -10.84
C VAL A 8 0.62 15.62 -10.85
N PRO A 9 0.97 16.45 -9.84
CA PRO A 9 2.30 17.04 -9.72
C PRO A 9 3.44 16.01 -9.63
N SER A 10 3.25 14.90 -8.90
CA SER A 10 4.27 13.86 -8.74
C SER A 10 4.52 13.14 -10.06
N GLY A 11 3.47 12.85 -10.84
CA GLY A 11 3.61 12.33 -12.19
C GLY A 11 4.41 13.26 -13.11
N ALA A 12 4.12 14.57 -13.07
CA ALA A 12 4.89 15.55 -13.84
C ALA A 12 6.35 15.67 -13.39
N LEU A 13 6.60 15.56 -12.09
CA LEU A 13 7.94 15.50 -11.54
C LEU A 13 8.65 14.22 -11.99
N ALA A 14 7.98 13.06 -11.96
CA ALA A 14 8.54 11.79 -12.42
C ALA A 14 9.09 11.90 -13.85
N ASP A 15 8.34 12.58 -14.74
CA ASP A 15 8.70 12.77 -16.14
C ASP A 15 9.81 13.82 -16.36
N THR A 16 10.15 14.66 -15.38
CA THR A 16 11.20 15.71 -15.48
C THR A 16 12.45 15.39 -14.69
N ILE A 17 12.31 15.16 -13.38
CA ILE A 17 13.42 14.91 -12.48
C ILE A 17 13.90 13.45 -12.56
N GLY A 18 13.09 12.56 -13.15
CA GLY A 18 13.32 11.12 -13.24
C GLY A 18 12.62 10.36 -12.13
N ARG A 19 12.09 9.18 -12.47
CA ARG A 19 11.35 8.29 -11.59
C ARG A 19 12.20 7.81 -10.42
N ARG A 20 13.49 7.55 -10.63
CA ARG A 20 14.39 7.17 -9.54
C ARG A 20 14.50 8.27 -8.50
N ARG A 21 14.66 9.53 -8.93
CA ARG A 21 14.78 10.67 -7.99
C ARG A 21 13.49 10.84 -7.19
N LEU A 22 12.34 10.64 -7.83
CA LEU A 22 11.06 10.69 -7.14
C LEU A 22 10.92 9.58 -6.08
N LEU A 23 11.37 8.35 -6.36
CA LEU A 23 11.41 7.26 -5.37
C LEU A 23 12.38 7.53 -4.20
N VAL A 24 13.49 8.22 -4.47
CA VAL A 24 14.41 8.67 -3.41
C VAL A 24 13.74 9.72 -2.52
N VAL A 25 13.01 10.67 -3.10
CA VAL A 25 12.21 11.66 -2.35
C VAL A 25 11.13 10.97 -1.53
N ALA A 26 10.42 9.98 -2.09
CA ALA A 26 9.43 9.20 -1.35
C ALA A 26 10.05 8.53 -0.12
N GLY A 27 11.21 7.86 -0.28
CA GLY A 27 11.94 7.26 0.82
C GLY A 27 12.38 8.26 1.90
N LEU A 28 12.80 9.47 1.51
CA LEU A 28 13.11 10.54 2.48
C LEU A 28 11.86 11.00 3.24
N CYS A 29 10.74 11.19 2.57
CA CYS A 29 9.47 11.54 3.21
C CYS A 29 9.05 10.47 4.23
N MET A 30 9.18 9.18 3.90
CA MET A 30 8.93 8.05 4.83
C MET A 30 9.89 8.05 6.04
N LEU A 31 11.15 8.43 5.84
CA LEU A 31 12.09 8.55 6.96
C LEU A 31 11.70 9.68 7.91
N PHE A 32 11.41 10.86 7.34
CA PHE A 32 11.04 12.03 8.14
C PHE A 32 9.71 11.84 8.87
N GLU A 33 8.72 11.23 8.23
CA GLU A 33 7.43 11.02 8.87
C GLU A 33 7.55 10.09 10.09
N MET A 34 8.35 9.00 9.97
CA MET A 34 8.52 8.03 11.05
C MET A 34 9.41 8.60 12.16
N ALA A 35 10.45 9.37 11.81
CA ALA A 35 11.25 10.12 12.77
C ALA A 35 10.40 11.13 13.56
N LEU A 36 9.47 11.82 12.89
CA LEU A 36 8.56 12.77 13.52
C LEU A 36 7.68 12.09 14.57
N LEU A 37 7.16 10.89 14.28
CA LEU A 37 6.37 10.09 15.22
C LEU A 37 7.20 9.59 16.40
N LEU A 38 8.47 9.23 16.17
CA LEU A 38 9.38 8.80 17.24
C LEU A 38 9.70 9.93 18.23
N VAL A 39 9.86 11.16 17.75
CA VAL A 39 10.17 12.32 18.59
C VAL A 39 8.91 12.93 19.21
N ALA A 40 7.72 12.66 18.68
CA ALA A 40 6.47 13.22 19.18
C ALA A 40 6.26 12.94 20.69
N PRO A 41 5.92 13.96 21.49
CA PRO A 41 5.68 13.80 22.92
C PRO A 41 4.33 13.13 23.17
N ILE A 42 4.30 12.17 24.10
CA ILE A 42 3.06 11.50 24.53
C ILE A 42 2.31 12.48 25.45
N GLY A 43 1.12 12.92 25.03
CA GLY A 43 0.26 13.82 25.82
C GLY A 43 0.55 15.33 25.73
N GLY A 44 1.39 15.79 24.78
CA GLY A 44 1.71 17.21 24.61
C GLY A 44 0.78 17.97 23.66
N GLY A 45 0.64 19.29 23.85
CA GLY A 45 -0.24 20.15 23.01
C GLY A 45 0.15 20.26 21.52
N TRP A 46 1.40 19.95 21.17
CA TRP A 46 1.88 19.96 19.78
C TRP A 46 1.56 18.67 19.01
N LEU A 47 1.03 17.65 19.66
CA LEU A 47 0.82 16.32 19.08
C LEU A 47 -0.07 16.37 17.82
N PHE A 48 -1.12 17.20 17.83
CA PHE A 48 -1.98 17.40 16.66
C PHE A 48 -1.22 17.96 15.46
N ALA A 49 -0.41 19.00 15.66
CA ALA A 49 0.36 19.63 14.59
C ALA A 49 1.41 18.65 14.01
N LEU A 50 2.04 17.84 14.86
CA LEU A 50 2.98 16.80 14.44
C LEU A 50 2.29 15.70 13.65
N PHE A 51 1.10 15.25 14.05
CA PHE A 51 0.32 14.28 13.27
C PHE A 51 -0.17 14.86 11.95
N ALA A 52 -0.59 16.13 11.92
CA ALA A 52 -0.99 16.80 10.69
C ALA A 52 0.18 16.87 9.70
N LEU A 53 1.37 17.29 10.16
CA LEU A 53 2.59 17.29 9.36
C LEU A 53 2.97 15.88 8.91
N ASN A 54 2.89 14.88 9.79
CA ASN A 54 3.11 13.49 9.44
C ASN A 54 2.19 13.04 8.30
N ARG A 55 0.88 13.35 8.34
CA ARG A 55 -0.05 13.01 7.25
C ARG A 55 0.26 13.71 5.93
N VAL A 56 0.79 14.94 5.98
CA VAL A 56 1.27 15.63 4.77
C VAL A 56 2.48 14.90 4.18
N LEU A 57 3.46 14.53 5.02
CA LEU A 57 4.62 13.75 4.59
C LEU A 57 4.23 12.37 4.04
N SER A 58 3.30 11.66 4.68
CA SER A 58 2.78 10.38 4.19
C SER A 58 2.12 10.52 2.83
N GLY A 59 1.26 11.52 2.68
CA GLY A 59 0.59 11.77 1.40
C GLY A 59 1.56 12.16 0.28
N ALA A 60 2.64 12.88 0.60
CA ALA A 60 3.69 13.20 -0.35
C ALA A 60 4.54 11.98 -0.73
N ALA A 61 4.91 11.15 0.25
CA ALA A 61 5.64 9.91 0.02
C ALA A 61 4.84 8.95 -0.88
N GLU A 62 3.56 8.76 -0.56
CA GLU A 62 2.66 7.88 -1.29
C GLU A 62 2.41 8.40 -2.71
N ALA A 63 2.16 9.69 -2.91
CA ALA A 63 2.01 10.26 -4.25
C ALA A 63 3.30 10.18 -5.09
N ALA A 64 4.48 10.32 -4.46
CA ALA A 64 5.77 10.22 -5.14
C ALA A 64 6.13 8.76 -5.51
N ALA A 65 5.78 7.80 -4.66
CA ALA A 65 5.99 6.38 -4.95
C ALA A 65 4.94 5.83 -5.93
N SER A 66 3.69 6.30 -5.84
CA SER A 66 2.54 5.79 -6.61
C SER A 66 2.84 5.79 -8.11
N GLY A 67 2.94 4.59 -8.67
CA GLY A 67 3.18 4.34 -10.08
C GLY A 67 4.61 4.59 -10.56
N ALA A 68 5.46 5.30 -9.79
CA ALA A 68 6.84 5.57 -10.19
C ALA A 68 7.72 4.31 -10.09
N ASP A 69 7.48 3.46 -9.11
CA ASP A 69 8.16 2.18 -8.91
C ASP A 69 7.78 1.14 -9.97
N GLU A 70 6.48 0.96 -10.21
CA GLU A 70 5.94 0.07 -11.24
C GLU A 70 6.39 0.52 -12.63
N ALA A 71 6.31 1.81 -12.93
CA ALA A 71 6.69 2.32 -14.23
C ALA A 71 8.21 2.23 -14.46
N LEU A 72 9.04 2.44 -13.43
CA LEU A 72 10.49 2.23 -13.51
C LEU A 72 10.84 0.75 -13.74
N ALA A 73 10.13 -0.17 -13.06
CA ALA A 73 10.30 -1.61 -13.23
C ALA A 73 9.86 -2.07 -14.64
N TYR A 74 8.69 -1.60 -15.11
CA TYR A 74 8.18 -1.91 -16.44
C TYR A 74 9.11 -1.41 -17.55
N ASP A 75 9.59 -0.16 -17.46
CA ASP A 75 10.53 0.39 -18.45
C ASP A 75 11.86 -0.37 -18.47
N SER A 76 12.33 -0.87 -17.31
CA SER A 76 13.53 -1.70 -17.23
C SER A 76 13.33 -3.06 -17.92
N LEU A 77 12.16 -3.70 -17.74
CA LEU A 77 11.82 -4.94 -18.45
C LEU A 77 11.70 -4.71 -19.95
N LYS A 78 11.06 -3.60 -20.34
CA LYS A 78 10.93 -3.21 -21.73
C LYS A 78 12.28 -2.98 -22.40
N ALA A 79 13.18 -2.26 -21.74
CA ALA A 79 14.55 -2.06 -22.23
C ALA A 79 15.33 -3.37 -22.38
N ALA A 80 15.01 -4.38 -21.57
CA ALA A 80 15.59 -5.72 -21.65
C ALA A 80 14.85 -6.67 -22.63
N GLY A 81 13.76 -6.24 -23.26
CA GLY A 81 12.94 -7.08 -24.14
C GLY A 81 12.11 -8.15 -23.41
N LEU A 82 11.82 -7.95 -22.11
CA LEU A 82 11.15 -8.91 -21.23
C LEU A 82 9.74 -8.44 -20.80
N GLU A 83 9.03 -7.73 -21.68
CA GLU A 83 7.69 -7.17 -21.40
C GLU A 83 6.66 -8.26 -21.04
N ASP A 84 6.82 -9.46 -21.60
CA ASP A 84 5.99 -10.64 -21.33
C ASP A 84 6.09 -11.13 -19.87
N GLN A 85 7.14 -10.73 -19.15
CA GLN A 85 7.34 -11.09 -17.74
C GLN A 85 6.65 -10.14 -16.76
N TRP A 86 6.08 -9.02 -17.23
CA TRP A 86 5.45 -8.01 -16.35
C TRP A 86 4.41 -8.62 -15.41
N GLY A 87 3.52 -9.47 -15.93
CA GLY A 87 2.51 -10.15 -15.10
C GLY A 87 3.13 -11.04 -14.01
N LYS A 88 4.29 -11.66 -14.26
CA LYS A 88 5.02 -12.47 -13.26
C LYS A 88 5.67 -11.59 -12.18
N VAL A 89 6.20 -10.44 -12.58
CA VAL A 89 6.78 -9.46 -11.65
C VAL A 89 5.70 -8.92 -10.72
N LEU A 90 4.54 -8.52 -11.27
CA LEU A 90 3.41 -8.05 -10.47
C LEU A 90 2.88 -9.12 -9.50
N GLU A 91 2.73 -10.37 -9.95
CA GLU A 91 2.39 -11.50 -9.07
C GLU A 91 3.41 -11.64 -7.92
N ARG A 92 4.71 -11.59 -8.25
CA ARG A 92 5.77 -11.79 -7.26
C ARG A 92 5.80 -10.67 -6.24
N VAL A 93 5.71 -9.41 -6.69
CA VAL A 93 5.63 -8.23 -5.82
C VAL A 93 4.44 -8.36 -4.88
N GLN A 94 3.24 -8.64 -5.39
CA GLN A 94 2.04 -8.72 -4.56
C GLN A 94 2.12 -9.84 -3.50
N ARG A 95 2.71 -10.98 -3.89
CA ARG A 95 2.93 -12.11 -2.98
C ARG A 95 3.95 -11.79 -1.89
N ASP A 96 5.08 -11.20 -2.28
CA ASP A 96 6.15 -10.84 -1.34
C ASP A 96 5.69 -9.74 -0.39
N THR A 97 4.92 -8.77 -0.88
CA THR A 97 4.24 -7.75 -0.06
C THR A 97 3.28 -8.39 0.95
N SER A 98 2.48 -9.37 0.55
CA SER A 98 1.55 -10.06 1.45
C SER A 98 2.28 -10.83 2.56
N LEU A 99 3.39 -11.49 2.24
CA LEU A 99 4.26 -12.13 3.23
C LEU A 99 4.90 -11.11 4.17
N ALA A 100 5.42 -10.01 3.63
CA ALA A 100 6.00 -8.95 4.44
C ALA A 100 4.97 -8.35 5.40
N PHE A 101 3.74 -8.10 4.94
CA PHE A 101 2.63 -7.62 5.78
C PHE A 101 2.28 -8.61 6.90
N PHE A 102 2.22 -9.92 6.61
CA PHE A 102 1.98 -10.94 7.62
C PHE A 102 3.02 -10.87 8.75
N PHE A 103 4.31 -10.87 8.42
CA PHE A 103 5.37 -10.77 9.43
C PHE A 103 5.39 -9.40 10.13
N ALA A 104 5.16 -8.31 9.41
CA ALA A 104 5.11 -6.96 9.97
C ALA A 104 4.00 -6.84 11.02
N MET A 105 2.80 -7.37 10.75
CA MET A 105 1.71 -7.39 11.73
C MET A 105 2.02 -8.27 12.94
N MET A 106 2.57 -9.46 12.74
CA MET A 106 2.95 -10.35 13.85
C MET A 106 4.01 -9.73 14.75
N ILE A 107 5.08 -9.19 14.16
CA ILE A 107 6.17 -8.53 14.89
C ILE A 107 5.63 -7.28 15.58
N GLY A 108 4.85 -6.46 14.87
CA GLY A 108 4.23 -5.25 15.42
C GLY A 108 3.35 -5.53 16.63
N ALA A 109 2.52 -6.59 16.59
CA ALA A 109 1.71 -7.02 17.73
C ALA A 109 2.59 -7.53 18.88
N ALA A 110 3.57 -8.38 18.59
CA ALA A 110 4.44 -8.98 19.61
C ALA A 110 5.29 -7.93 20.36
N VAL A 111 5.82 -6.93 19.65
CA VAL A 111 6.64 -5.87 20.27
C VAL A 111 5.80 -4.78 20.94
N TYR A 112 4.50 -4.73 20.67
CA TYR A 112 3.57 -3.85 21.36
C TYR A 112 3.04 -4.46 22.68
N ASP A 113 3.08 -5.79 22.84
CA ASP A 113 2.62 -6.48 24.06
C ASP A 113 3.73 -6.60 25.13
N PRO A 114 3.57 -5.96 26.32
CA PRO A 114 4.50 -6.07 27.43
C PRO A 114 4.76 -7.49 27.89
N ARG A 115 3.77 -8.41 27.81
CA ARG A 115 3.95 -9.79 28.25
C ARG A 115 4.96 -10.51 27.37
N MET A 116 4.82 -10.38 26.05
CA MET A 116 5.73 -11.01 25.09
C MET A 116 7.13 -10.39 25.19
N VAL A 117 7.23 -9.05 25.24
CA VAL A 117 8.53 -8.37 25.36
C VAL A 117 9.23 -8.75 26.65
N ASN A 118 8.54 -8.74 27.80
CA ASN A 118 9.15 -9.12 29.07
C ASN A 118 9.53 -10.60 29.13
N ALA A 119 8.76 -11.50 28.50
CA ALA A 119 9.14 -12.91 28.40
C ALA A 119 10.46 -13.09 27.62
N VAL A 120 10.63 -12.36 26.51
CA VAL A 120 11.89 -12.36 25.74
C VAL A 120 13.03 -11.74 26.55
N LEU A 121 12.80 -10.62 27.24
CA LEU A 121 13.82 -9.98 28.10
C LEU A 121 14.27 -10.90 29.24
N GLN A 122 13.33 -11.58 29.90
CA GLN A 122 13.64 -12.57 30.95
C GLN A 122 14.39 -13.77 30.39
N PHE A 123 14.00 -14.28 29.22
CA PHE A 123 14.73 -15.34 28.52
C PHE A 123 16.17 -14.93 28.19
N LEU A 124 16.39 -13.67 27.86
CA LEU A 124 17.72 -13.07 27.62
C LEU A 124 18.48 -12.70 28.91
N GLY A 125 17.90 -12.94 30.09
CA GLY A 125 18.53 -12.67 31.39
C GLY A 125 18.47 -11.21 31.85
N ALA A 126 17.60 -10.37 31.28
CA ALA A 126 17.43 -8.99 31.71
C ALA A 126 16.63 -8.92 33.03
N SER A 127 17.09 -8.06 33.95
CA SER A 127 16.50 -7.89 35.28
C SER A 127 15.42 -6.81 35.36
N PHE A 128 15.13 -6.10 34.26
CA PHE A 128 14.16 -5.01 34.21
C PHE A 128 12.90 -5.43 33.45
N THR A 129 11.78 -4.82 33.80
CA THR A 129 10.50 -4.99 33.12
C THR A 129 10.12 -3.72 32.38
N VAL A 130 9.47 -3.89 31.24
CA VAL A 130 8.99 -2.81 30.38
C VAL A 130 7.47 -2.73 30.47
N GLU A 131 6.94 -1.51 30.58
CA GLU A 131 5.51 -1.22 30.62
C GLU A 131 4.97 -0.82 29.24
N GLN A 132 3.65 -0.88 29.07
CA GLN A 132 2.97 -0.52 27.82
C GLN A 132 3.36 0.87 27.31
N ALA A 133 3.48 1.85 28.22
CA ALA A 133 3.82 3.23 27.87
C ALA A 133 5.18 3.36 27.17
N GLN A 134 6.13 2.47 27.48
CA GLN A 134 7.46 2.45 26.88
C GLN A 134 7.49 1.75 25.52
N LEU A 135 6.51 0.88 25.24
CA LEU A 135 6.44 0.10 24.00
C LEU A 135 5.70 0.81 22.85
N ILE A 136 4.96 1.89 23.12
CA ILE A 136 4.18 2.62 22.11
C ILE A 136 5.04 3.00 20.88
N LYS A 137 6.30 3.37 21.10
CA LYS A 137 7.21 3.81 20.04
C LYS A 137 8.00 2.67 19.39
N LEU A 138 7.95 1.46 19.93
CA LEU A 138 8.76 0.34 19.45
C LEU A 138 8.32 -0.15 18.04
N PRO A 139 7.03 -0.35 17.74
CA PRO A 139 6.60 -0.63 16.36
C PRO A 139 6.98 0.48 15.38
N ILE A 140 6.86 1.75 15.81
CA ILE A 140 7.21 2.93 14.99
C ILE A 140 8.71 2.90 14.64
N LEU A 141 9.56 2.51 15.59
CA LEU A 141 11.00 2.38 15.39
C LEU A 141 11.31 1.29 14.35
N LEU A 142 10.63 0.15 14.40
CA LEU A 142 10.82 -0.92 13.41
C LEU A 142 10.39 -0.46 12.00
N THR A 143 9.30 0.30 11.90
CA THR A 143 8.88 0.90 10.63
C THR A 143 9.90 1.93 10.13
N PHE A 144 10.47 2.74 11.03
CA PHE A 144 11.57 3.66 10.69
C PHE A 144 12.78 2.91 10.11
N LEU A 145 13.20 1.80 10.74
CA LEU A 145 14.28 0.96 10.21
C LEU A 145 13.93 0.37 8.84
N SER A 146 12.67 -0.02 8.63
CA SER A 146 12.20 -0.50 7.33
C SER A 146 12.23 0.59 6.27
N ALA A 147 11.87 1.84 6.62
CA ALA A 147 11.98 2.99 5.75
C ALA A 147 13.45 3.31 5.37
N VAL A 148 14.42 3.09 6.29
CA VAL A 148 15.85 3.19 5.97
C VAL A 148 16.24 2.16 4.92
N VAL A 149 15.75 0.92 5.03
CA VAL A 149 16.01 -0.12 4.02
C VAL A 149 15.42 0.29 2.67
N VAL A 150 14.16 0.76 2.63
CA VAL A 150 13.51 1.23 1.40
C VAL A 150 14.28 2.37 0.76
N PHE A 151 14.69 3.37 1.54
CA PHE A 151 15.51 4.48 1.05
C PHE A 151 16.86 4.00 0.49
N CYS A 152 17.56 3.10 1.18
CA CYS A 152 18.79 2.51 0.67
C CYS A 152 18.58 1.73 -0.63
N MET A 153 17.45 1.03 -0.78
CA MET A 153 17.12 0.30 -2.00
C MET A 153 16.75 1.24 -3.16
N SER A 154 16.04 2.35 -2.91
CA SER A 154 15.72 3.32 -3.95
C SER A 154 16.97 3.98 -4.52
N LEU A 155 18.00 4.21 -3.69
CA LEU A 155 19.31 4.67 -4.16
C LEU A 155 20.00 3.67 -5.10
N ARG A 156 19.73 2.37 -4.99
CA ARG A 156 20.32 1.32 -5.85
C ARG A 156 19.56 1.11 -7.16
N MET A 157 18.35 1.64 -7.29
CA MET A 157 17.57 1.54 -8.52
C MET A 157 18.29 2.28 -9.66
N LYS A 158 18.13 1.77 -10.88
CA LYS A 158 18.71 2.35 -12.09
C LYS A 158 17.58 2.85 -12.97
N GLU A 159 17.80 4.03 -13.53
CA GLU A 159 16.91 4.63 -14.50
C GLU A 159 17.66 4.76 -15.81
N THR A 160 17.04 4.30 -16.88
CA THR A 160 17.56 4.49 -18.24
C THR A 160 17.49 5.99 -18.55
N PRO A 161 18.56 6.62 -19.07
CA PRO A 161 18.55 8.06 -19.30
C PRO A 161 17.43 8.47 -20.28
N SER A 162 16.45 9.22 -19.80
CA SER A 162 15.42 9.86 -20.60
C SER A 162 15.97 11.18 -21.14
N GLY A 163 16.27 11.25 -22.44
CA GLY A 163 16.97 12.37 -23.10
C GLY A 163 16.18 13.67 -23.28
N THR A 164 15.30 14.05 -22.35
CA THR A 164 14.51 15.29 -22.44
C THR A 164 14.75 16.20 -21.25
N GLU A 165 15.63 17.19 -21.43
CA GLU A 165 15.73 18.35 -20.53
C GLU A 165 14.53 19.26 -20.76
N ARG A 166 13.40 18.97 -20.11
CA ARG A 166 12.22 19.86 -20.10
C ARG A 166 12.13 20.62 -18.78
N SER A 167 11.63 21.85 -18.85
CA SER A 167 11.36 22.65 -17.65
C SER A 167 10.21 22.05 -16.84
N VAL A 168 10.27 22.15 -15.50
CA VAL A 168 9.24 21.65 -14.58
C VAL A 168 7.86 22.24 -14.92
N GLY A 169 7.79 23.51 -15.30
CA GLY A 169 6.53 24.16 -15.67
C GLY A 169 5.92 23.63 -16.97
N GLU A 170 6.75 23.31 -17.96
CA GLU A 170 6.29 22.76 -19.25
C GLU A 170 5.75 21.35 -19.08
N THR A 171 6.44 20.51 -18.30
CA THR A 171 5.98 19.15 -18.03
C THR A 171 4.75 19.15 -17.16
N LEU A 172 4.63 20.03 -16.16
CA LEU A 172 3.40 20.14 -15.37
C LEU A 172 2.18 20.49 -16.24
N SER A 173 2.33 21.46 -17.16
CA SER A 173 1.28 21.79 -18.13
C SER A 173 0.96 20.60 -19.04
N GLN A 174 1.98 19.88 -19.50
CA GLN A 174 1.82 18.71 -20.35
C GLN A 174 1.12 17.56 -19.62
N SER A 175 1.52 17.22 -18.39
CA SER A 175 0.90 16.17 -17.59
C SER A 175 -0.56 16.50 -17.32
N TRP A 176 -0.89 17.75 -16.97
CA TRP A 176 -2.30 18.18 -16.87
C TRP A 176 -3.09 17.99 -18.16
N ARG A 177 -2.50 18.35 -19.31
CA ARG A 177 -3.13 18.15 -20.62
C ARG A 177 -3.30 16.67 -20.96
N GLN A 178 -2.31 15.84 -20.64
CA GLN A 178 -2.34 14.40 -20.87
C GLN A 178 -3.33 13.70 -19.94
N THR A 179 -3.38 14.03 -18.65
CA THR A 179 -4.39 13.54 -17.71
C THR A 179 -5.79 13.91 -18.20
N GLY A 180 -6.01 15.16 -18.65
CA GLY A 180 -7.29 15.57 -19.23
C GLY A 180 -7.64 14.87 -20.55
N ALA A 181 -6.64 14.50 -21.37
CA ALA A 181 -6.84 13.72 -22.58
C ALA A 181 -7.17 12.25 -22.27
N ALA A 182 -6.44 11.64 -21.33
CA ALA A 182 -6.68 10.29 -20.86
C ALA A 182 -8.07 10.17 -20.20
N ALA A 183 -8.46 11.14 -19.37
CA ALA A 183 -9.80 11.19 -18.79
C ALA A 183 -10.87 11.25 -19.88
N ARG A 184 -10.75 12.15 -20.87
CA ARG A 184 -11.68 12.20 -22.01
C ARG A 184 -11.71 10.90 -22.80
N TRP A 185 -10.56 10.27 -23.02
CA TRP A 185 -10.48 8.98 -23.71
C TRP A 185 -11.17 7.87 -22.92
N ILE A 186 -10.97 7.81 -21.60
CA ILE A 186 -11.67 6.87 -20.71
C ILE A 186 -13.18 7.10 -20.84
N TRP A 187 -13.66 8.34 -20.70
CA TRP A 187 -15.07 8.67 -20.81
C TRP A 187 -15.67 8.33 -22.18
N ALA A 188 -14.90 8.47 -23.26
CA ALA A 188 -15.36 8.19 -24.62
C ALA A 188 -15.28 6.70 -24.99
N THR A 189 -14.46 5.90 -24.29
CA THR A 189 -14.20 4.50 -24.65
C THR A 189 -14.92 3.55 -23.70
N PRO A 190 -15.92 2.77 -24.16
CA PRO A 190 -16.77 1.97 -23.27
C PRO A 190 -16.02 0.95 -22.41
N LEU A 191 -14.97 0.32 -22.94
CA LEU A 191 -14.24 -0.75 -22.23
C LEU A 191 -13.40 -0.21 -21.04
N PRO A 192 -12.47 0.75 -21.21
CA PRO A 192 -11.76 1.37 -20.08
C PRO A 192 -12.70 1.99 -19.05
N PHE A 193 -13.76 2.68 -19.50
CA PHE A 193 -14.78 3.23 -18.62
C PHE A 193 -15.43 2.15 -17.78
N GLY A 194 -15.89 1.07 -18.42
CA GLY A 194 -16.52 -0.06 -17.75
C GLY A 194 -15.60 -0.75 -16.74
N ILE A 195 -14.30 -0.90 -17.06
CA ILE A 195 -13.31 -1.48 -16.15
C ILE A 195 -13.12 -0.60 -14.91
N ILE A 196 -12.94 0.71 -15.09
CA ILE A 196 -12.74 1.65 -13.97
C ILE A 196 -14.00 1.72 -13.11
N LEU A 197 -15.18 1.83 -13.72
CA LEU A 197 -16.45 1.86 -13.00
C LEU A 197 -16.68 0.58 -12.20
N ALA A 198 -16.43 -0.59 -12.81
CA ALA A 198 -16.51 -1.88 -12.13
C ALA A 198 -15.54 -1.96 -10.94
N ALA A 199 -14.28 -1.57 -11.14
CA ALA A 199 -13.27 -1.57 -10.09
C ALA A 199 -13.69 -0.65 -8.93
N MET A 200 -14.18 0.56 -9.22
CA MET A 200 -14.64 1.51 -8.21
C MET A 200 -15.83 0.97 -7.39
N VAL A 201 -16.83 0.40 -8.05
CA VAL A 201 -18.02 -0.16 -7.38
C VAL A 201 -17.62 -1.34 -6.50
N LEU A 202 -16.84 -2.29 -7.03
CA LEU A 202 -16.40 -3.46 -6.27
C LEU A 202 -15.48 -3.08 -5.11
N ASP A 203 -14.51 -2.18 -5.32
CA ASP A 203 -13.60 -1.71 -4.27
C ASP A 203 -14.35 -1.01 -3.14
N SER A 204 -15.29 -0.11 -3.46
CA SER A 204 -16.07 0.61 -2.45
C SER A 204 -16.79 -0.35 -1.50
N VAL A 205 -17.36 -1.43 -2.05
CA VAL A 205 -18.09 -2.42 -1.26
C VAL A 205 -17.15 -3.24 -0.39
N VAL A 206 -16.05 -3.74 -0.95
CA VAL A 206 -15.04 -4.51 -0.21
C VAL A 206 -14.42 -3.66 0.91
N ARG A 207 -14.12 -2.39 0.64
CA ARG A 207 -13.52 -1.45 1.60
C ARG A 207 -14.47 -1.13 2.76
N GLN A 208 -15.76 -0.95 2.49
CA GLN A 208 -16.77 -0.80 3.55
C GLN A 208 -16.80 -2.03 4.46
N PHE A 209 -16.77 -3.24 3.88
CA PHE A 209 -16.71 -4.47 4.66
C PHE A 209 -15.45 -4.52 5.54
N LEU A 210 -14.25 -4.29 4.97
CA LEU A 210 -13.00 -4.33 5.75
C LEU A 210 -12.98 -3.32 6.90
N THR A 211 -13.67 -2.19 6.74
CA THR A 211 -13.79 -1.16 7.79
C THR A 211 -14.72 -1.60 8.93
N LEU A 212 -15.77 -2.37 8.62
CA LEU A 212 -16.79 -2.82 9.57
C LEU A 212 -16.62 -4.28 10.00
N ALA A 213 -15.56 -4.96 9.55
CA ALA A 213 -15.37 -6.40 9.75
C ALA A 213 -15.38 -6.79 11.23
N SER A 214 -14.76 -5.98 12.10
CA SER A 214 -14.73 -6.22 13.55
C SER A 214 -16.10 -6.12 14.20
N GLU A 215 -16.93 -5.17 13.77
CA GLU A 215 -18.31 -5.03 14.26
C GLU A 215 -19.19 -6.19 13.76
N TYR A 216 -18.99 -6.62 12.51
CA TYR A 216 -19.69 -7.78 11.98
C TYR A 216 -19.36 -9.07 12.76
N TRP A 217 -18.08 -9.33 13.02
CA TRP A 217 -17.67 -10.50 13.80
C TRP A 217 -18.23 -10.48 15.22
N ASN A 218 -18.37 -9.29 15.81
CA ASN A 218 -19.01 -9.12 17.11
C ASN A 218 -20.50 -9.50 17.07
N VAL A 219 -21.22 -9.13 16.00
CA VAL A 219 -22.65 -9.46 15.82
C VAL A 219 -22.89 -10.96 15.66
N ILE A 220 -21.96 -11.71 15.07
CA ILE A 220 -22.05 -13.17 14.95
C ILE A 220 -21.45 -13.92 16.15
N ASP A 221 -21.26 -13.22 17.27
CA ASP A 221 -20.74 -13.75 18.54
C ASP A 221 -19.37 -14.46 18.40
N LEU A 222 -18.55 -14.06 17.42
CA LEU A 222 -17.20 -14.59 17.29
C LEU A 222 -16.31 -14.04 18.41
N PRO A 223 -15.53 -14.89 19.10
CA PRO A 223 -14.60 -14.44 20.12
C PRO A 223 -13.59 -13.44 19.55
N ILE A 224 -13.32 -12.34 20.25
CA ILE A 224 -12.37 -11.30 19.81
C ILE A 224 -10.98 -11.88 19.51
N ALA A 225 -10.56 -12.92 20.24
CA ALA A 225 -9.30 -13.62 20.00
C ALA A 225 -9.21 -14.27 18.60
N SER A 226 -10.34 -14.57 17.96
CA SER A 226 -10.40 -15.13 16.60
C SER A 226 -10.16 -14.09 15.50
N TYR A 227 -10.28 -12.79 15.79
CA TYR A 227 -10.18 -11.73 14.77
C TYR A 227 -8.77 -11.66 14.17
N GLY A 228 -7.75 -11.81 15.02
CA GLY A 228 -6.36 -11.87 14.57
C GLY A 228 -6.07 -13.11 13.73
N LEU A 229 -6.68 -14.25 14.06
CA LEU A 229 -6.56 -15.49 13.28
C LEU A 229 -7.21 -15.32 11.89
N ILE A 230 -8.42 -14.77 11.83
CA ILE A 230 -9.13 -14.51 10.57
C ILE A 230 -8.33 -13.52 9.71
N GLY A 231 -7.90 -12.40 10.28
CA GLY A 231 -7.07 -11.42 9.57
C GLY A 231 -5.75 -12.00 9.05
N SER A 232 -5.11 -12.89 9.82
CA SER A 232 -3.91 -13.60 9.38
C SER A 232 -4.17 -14.58 8.23
N GLY A 233 -5.32 -15.27 8.26
CA GLY A 233 -5.78 -16.12 7.16
C GLY A 233 -6.05 -15.32 5.89
N MET A 234 -6.69 -14.15 6.02
CA MET A 234 -6.90 -13.23 4.91
C MET A 234 -5.58 -12.72 4.31
N ALA A 235 -4.59 -12.42 5.14
CA ALA A 235 -3.26 -12.03 4.66
C ALA A 235 -2.57 -13.16 3.87
N LEU A 236 -2.71 -14.42 4.32
CA LEU A 236 -2.18 -15.59 3.61
C LEU A 236 -2.85 -15.84 2.26
N MET A 237 -4.11 -15.41 2.07
CA MET A 237 -4.74 -15.46 0.74
C MET A 237 -3.96 -14.62 -0.28
N GLY A 238 -3.23 -13.60 0.15
CA GLY A 238 -2.28 -12.83 -0.66
C GLY A 238 -1.13 -13.66 -1.27
N LEU A 239 -0.94 -14.92 -0.84
CA LEU A 239 -0.01 -15.85 -1.49
C LEU A 239 -0.56 -16.50 -2.76
N PHE A 240 -1.88 -16.66 -2.83
CA PHE A 240 -2.56 -17.44 -3.86
C PHE A 240 -3.31 -16.53 -4.83
N VAL A 241 -3.97 -15.50 -4.31
CA VAL A 241 -4.81 -14.57 -5.07
C VAL A 241 -4.04 -13.90 -6.22
N PRO A 242 -2.80 -13.39 -6.05
CA PRO A 242 -2.07 -12.76 -7.16
C PRO A 242 -1.83 -13.71 -8.35
N ARG A 243 -1.58 -15.00 -8.06
CA ARG A 243 -1.39 -16.02 -9.09
C ARG A 243 -2.68 -16.31 -9.85
N VAL A 244 -3.80 -16.43 -9.13
CA VAL A 244 -5.12 -16.60 -9.74
C VAL A 244 -5.49 -15.37 -10.58
N ALA A 245 -5.25 -14.16 -10.06
CA ALA A 245 -5.49 -12.90 -10.76
C ALA A 245 -4.67 -12.82 -12.07
N ARG A 246 -3.39 -13.19 -12.04
CA ARG A 246 -2.56 -13.24 -13.26
C ARG A 246 -3.13 -14.22 -14.29
N ILE A 247 -3.49 -15.44 -13.88
CA ILE A 247 -4.05 -16.46 -14.78
C ILE A 247 -5.36 -15.96 -15.41
N LEU A 248 -6.22 -15.30 -14.62
CA LEU A 248 -7.46 -14.71 -15.11
C LEU A 248 -7.21 -13.55 -16.08
N ALA A 249 -6.23 -12.68 -15.79
CA ALA A 249 -5.87 -11.57 -16.67
C ALA A 249 -5.28 -12.04 -18.01
N GLU A 250 -4.47 -13.09 -18.01
CA GLU A 250 -3.81 -13.61 -19.23
C GLU A 250 -4.71 -14.51 -20.08
N LYS A 251 -5.60 -15.30 -19.45
CA LYS A 251 -6.34 -16.38 -20.14
C LYS A 251 -7.85 -16.16 -20.27
N SER A 252 -8.42 -15.18 -19.58
CA SER A 252 -9.87 -14.95 -19.57
C SER A 252 -10.24 -13.59 -20.16
N THR A 253 -11.50 -13.47 -20.59
CA THR A 253 -12.03 -12.22 -21.12
C THR A 253 -12.37 -11.25 -19.98
N PRO A 254 -12.32 -9.92 -20.22
CA PRO A 254 -12.69 -8.92 -19.21
C PRO A 254 -14.09 -9.16 -18.61
N LEU A 255 -15.06 -9.57 -19.43
CA LEU A 255 -16.42 -9.88 -18.97
C LEU A 255 -16.45 -11.07 -18.01
N LYS A 256 -15.71 -12.14 -18.33
CA LYS A 256 -15.64 -13.32 -17.46
C LYS A 256 -15.00 -12.99 -16.12
N ASN A 257 -13.92 -12.19 -16.15
CA ASN A 257 -13.26 -11.73 -14.93
C ASN A 257 -14.21 -10.87 -14.09
N PHE A 258 -14.90 -9.91 -14.71
CA PHE A 258 -15.87 -9.06 -14.05
C PHE A 258 -17.01 -9.85 -13.40
N LEU A 259 -17.60 -10.82 -14.12
CA LEU A 259 -18.66 -11.65 -13.57
C LEU A 259 -18.16 -12.48 -12.38
N LEU A 260 -16.98 -13.10 -12.51
CA LEU A 260 -16.40 -13.89 -11.43
C LEU A 260 -16.15 -13.05 -10.17
N THR A 261 -15.52 -11.88 -10.31
CA THR A 261 -15.24 -10.98 -9.18
C THR A 261 -16.52 -10.44 -8.57
N SER A 262 -17.49 -10.04 -9.40
CA SER A 262 -18.78 -9.53 -8.93
C SER A 262 -19.59 -10.60 -8.19
N SER A 263 -19.62 -11.83 -8.70
CA SER A 263 -20.27 -12.94 -8.02
C SER A 263 -19.59 -13.26 -6.68
N ALA A 264 -18.27 -13.26 -6.61
CA ALA A 264 -17.54 -13.49 -5.36
C ALA A 264 -17.88 -12.41 -4.30
N VAL A 265 -17.87 -11.14 -4.70
CA VAL A 265 -18.23 -10.01 -3.81
C VAL A 265 -19.70 -10.11 -3.40
N LEU A 266 -20.61 -10.44 -4.32
CA LEU A 266 -22.04 -10.57 -4.02
C LEU A 266 -22.33 -11.72 -3.05
N ILE A 267 -21.66 -12.86 -3.20
CA ILE A 267 -21.76 -13.99 -2.26
C ILE A 267 -21.30 -13.54 -0.87
N GLY A 268 -20.16 -12.83 -0.79
CA GLY A 268 -19.68 -12.25 0.48
C GLY A 268 -20.71 -11.31 1.11
N LEU A 269 -21.29 -10.41 0.32
CA LEU A 269 -22.36 -9.49 0.78
C LEU A 269 -23.62 -10.20 1.26
N ILE A 270 -24.04 -11.25 0.57
CA ILE A 270 -25.20 -12.05 0.96
C ILE A 270 -24.91 -12.75 2.30
N GLY A 271 -23.73 -13.35 2.47
CA GLY A 271 -23.32 -13.94 3.74
C GLY A 271 -23.35 -12.95 4.90
N LEU A 272 -22.84 -11.74 4.65
CA LEU A 272 -22.88 -10.64 5.60
C LEU A 272 -24.31 -10.24 5.96
N GLY A 273 -25.18 -10.05 4.96
CA GLY A 273 -26.56 -9.62 5.17
C GLY A 273 -27.41 -10.60 5.99
N PHE A 274 -27.11 -11.90 5.90
CA PHE A 274 -27.80 -12.93 6.67
C PHE A 274 -27.08 -13.33 7.98
N ALA A 275 -26.00 -12.63 8.35
CA ALA A 275 -25.16 -12.98 9.50
C ALA A 275 -24.71 -14.45 9.49
N ILE A 276 -24.57 -15.04 8.29
CA ILE A 276 -24.13 -16.42 8.13
C ILE A 276 -22.61 -16.41 8.26
N PRO A 277 -22.00 -17.28 9.07
CA PRO A 277 -20.56 -17.47 9.09
C PRO A 277 -20.13 -18.16 7.78
N ILE A 278 -19.92 -17.37 6.72
CA ILE A 278 -19.38 -17.80 5.42
C ILE A 278 -17.90 -17.41 5.34
#